data_AF-A0A1G4QH67-F1
#
_entry.id   AF-A0A1G4QH67-F1
#
_cell.length_a   1.000
_cell.length_b   1.000
_cell.length_c   1.000
_cell.angle_alpha   90.00
_cell.angle_beta   90.00
_cell.angle_gamma   90.00
#
_symmetry.space_group_name_H-M   'P 1'
#
loop_
_entity.id
_entity.type
_entity.pdbx_description
1 polymer ?
#
loop_
_entity_poly.entity_id
_entity_poly.type
_entity_poly.pdbx_seq_one_letter_code
_entity_poly.pdbx_strand_id
1 'polypeptide(L)'
;MTEATPSPASPAGSFAPLRRPVFAVLWAATVLGNTGSFMRDVASAWLVTDLSASPAAVAAVQAAGMLPIFLLAIPAGVLSDILDRRKFLIFIQIMLGCVSATLMLLSASGLVTVSGLIMLTFVGGIGAALMGPTWQSIVPELVPRGELKSAVALNSLGINIARSIGPAVGGMLLAAFGAAVTYGADVASYLIVIAALLWWKRPANTQDELSEHFGGAFRAGLRYARSSRELHVVLLRAAVFFAFASAVWALLPLVTRQLLAGDAAFYGLLLGSVGVGAIAGALALPMARDRLSPDGLMLAAALATGAASTALALGPPKWAAVLVLLVMGAAWIVALTTLNATAQAILPNWVRGRALAVYLTVFNGAMAGGSLGWGFIAQEIGLAATLWTAAAGLVLSGLIVHRVALPRGESDLAPSNHWPEPLLAQPVPGDRGPVLVLIEYQIAREDRPAFLKVLERLSHARRRDGATSWGVMEDAAEPTLLTEWFMVDSWAEHLRQHHRVSHADADVQAQLRAFHRVERPPVVRHLLALDPGRAG
;
A
#
# COMPACT_ATOMS: atom_id res chain seq x y z
N MET A 1 -43.60 28.57 -15.36
CA MET A 1 -42.17 28.61 -14.97
C MET A 1 -41.65 27.20 -15.12
N THR A 2 -40.96 26.92 -16.22
CA THR A 2 -40.45 25.61 -16.60
C THR A 2 -39.14 25.37 -15.87
N GLU A 3 -39.10 24.37 -14.99
CA GLU A 3 -37.88 23.89 -14.34
C GLU A 3 -36.90 23.40 -15.41
N ALA A 4 -35.73 24.05 -15.46
CA ALA A 4 -34.63 23.62 -16.29
C ALA A 4 -34.02 22.34 -15.70
N THR A 5 -34.27 21.21 -16.35
CA THR A 5 -33.51 19.96 -16.16
C THR A 5 -32.01 20.24 -16.28
N PRO A 6 -31.17 19.80 -15.33
CA PRO A 6 -29.73 19.96 -15.45
C PRO A 6 -29.21 19.13 -16.64
N SER A 7 -28.55 19.79 -17.59
CA SER A 7 -27.88 19.12 -18.70
C SER A 7 -26.90 18.06 -18.18
N PRO A 8 -26.85 16.86 -18.78
CA PRO A 8 -25.86 15.85 -18.45
C PRO A 8 -24.47 16.41 -18.78
N ALA A 9 -23.60 16.53 -17.78
CA ALA A 9 -22.22 16.95 -17.94
C ALA A 9 -21.54 16.03 -18.97
N SER A 10 -20.98 16.60 -20.03
CA SER A 10 -20.19 15.86 -21.02
C SER A 10 -19.11 15.03 -20.31
N PRO A 11 -18.82 13.80 -20.74
CA PRO A 11 -17.78 12.99 -20.12
C PRO A 11 -16.47 13.74 -20.24
N ALA A 12 -15.98 14.26 -19.11
CA ALA A 12 -14.71 14.95 -19.05
C ALA A 12 -13.64 13.94 -19.49
N GLY A 13 -13.03 14.16 -20.66
CA GLY A 13 -11.99 13.27 -21.18
C GLY A 13 -10.87 13.07 -20.16
N SER A 14 -10.13 11.95 -20.26
CA SER A 14 -9.10 11.58 -19.27
C SER A 14 -8.02 12.65 -19.02
N PHE A 15 -7.87 13.62 -19.93
CA PHE A 15 -6.93 14.75 -19.83
C PHE A 15 -7.57 16.07 -19.37
N ALA A 16 -8.87 16.10 -19.06
CA ALA A 16 -9.59 17.30 -18.62
C ALA A 16 -8.92 18.04 -17.44
N PRO A 17 -8.33 17.36 -16.43
CA PRO A 17 -7.62 18.05 -15.34
C PRO A 17 -6.49 18.96 -15.82
N LEU A 18 -5.79 18.62 -16.91
CA LEU A 18 -4.67 19.43 -17.45
C LEU A 18 -5.13 20.77 -18.03
N ARG A 19 -6.44 20.94 -18.29
CA ARG A 19 -6.99 22.24 -18.73
C ARG A 19 -7.10 23.22 -17.55
N ARG A 20 -6.98 22.74 -16.30
CA ARG A 20 -6.96 23.58 -15.10
C ARG A 20 -5.52 24.04 -14.86
N PRO A 21 -5.23 25.36 -14.90
CA PRO A 21 -3.86 25.86 -14.84
C PRO A 21 -3.15 25.47 -13.55
N VAL A 22 -3.85 25.52 -12.41
CA VAL A 22 -3.28 25.13 -11.11
C VAL A 22 -2.87 23.65 -11.09
N PHE A 23 -3.77 22.77 -11.55
CA PHE A 23 -3.47 21.33 -11.63
C PHE A 23 -2.31 21.06 -12.58
N ALA A 24 -2.32 21.65 -13.79
CA ALA A 24 -1.27 21.43 -14.79
C ALA A 24 0.11 21.88 -14.30
N VAL A 25 0.22 23.05 -13.67
CA VAL A 25 1.49 23.57 -13.12
C VAL A 25 2.01 22.66 -12.00
N LEU A 26 1.15 22.30 -11.04
CA LEU A 26 1.54 21.42 -9.92
C LEU A 26 1.85 20.00 -10.40
N TRP A 27 1.11 19.49 -11.38
CA TRP A 27 1.36 18.18 -11.97
C TRP A 27 2.71 18.15 -12.70
N ALA A 28 2.99 19.14 -13.55
CA ALA A 28 4.25 19.24 -14.26
C ALA A 28 5.44 19.39 -13.30
N ALA A 29 5.30 20.24 -12.27
CA ALA A 29 6.30 20.39 -11.23
C ALA A 29 6.57 19.06 -10.51
N THR A 30 5.52 18.30 -10.18
CA THR A 30 5.66 17.01 -9.51
C THR A 30 6.24 15.92 -10.40
N VAL A 31 5.93 15.89 -11.70
CA VAL A 31 6.61 15.00 -12.66
C VAL A 31 8.10 15.30 -12.68
N LEU A 32 8.47 16.58 -12.75
CA LEU A 32 9.88 16.99 -12.76
C LEU A 32 10.58 16.69 -11.42
N GLY A 33 9.92 16.95 -10.29
CA GLY A 33 10.42 16.65 -8.95
C GLY A 33 10.64 15.15 -8.73
N ASN A 34 9.69 14.31 -9.13
CA ASN A 34 9.88 12.85 -9.07
C ASN A 34 11.02 12.40 -10.00
N THR A 35 11.19 13.04 -11.16
CA THR A 35 12.28 12.73 -12.08
C THR A 35 13.62 13.03 -11.40
N GLY A 36 13.78 14.19 -10.77
CA GLY A 36 14.95 14.53 -9.96
C GLY A 36 15.20 13.53 -8.83
N SER A 37 14.16 13.15 -8.09
CA SER A 37 14.27 12.17 -7.01
C SER A 37 14.79 10.82 -7.50
N PHE A 38 14.29 10.33 -8.65
CA PHE A 38 14.81 9.10 -9.25
C PHE A 38 16.26 9.25 -9.73
N MET A 39 16.66 10.42 -10.23
CA MET A 39 18.05 10.69 -10.59
C MET A 39 18.97 10.61 -9.36
N ARG A 40 18.56 11.20 -8.23
CA ARG A 40 19.28 11.06 -6.95
C ARG A 40 19.33 9.61 -6.50
N ASP A 41 18.24 8.86 -6.58
CA ASP A 41 18.21 7.45 -6.17
C ASP A 41 19.19 6.61 -7.01
N VAL A 42 19.25 6.83 -8.33
CA VAL A 42 20.24 6.19 -9.22
C VAL A 42 21.65 6.60 -8.85
N ALA A 43 21.88 7.89 -8.60
CA ALA A 43 23.19 8.39 -8.21
C ALA A 43 23.67 7.76 -6.89
N SER A 44 22.81 7.70 -5.87
CA SER A 44 23.13 7.08 -4.59
C SER A 44 23.38 5.58 -4.71
N ALA A 45 22.54 4.86 -5.45
CA ALA A 45 22.66 3.42 -5.64
C ALA A 45 23.92 3.03 -6.43
N TRP A 46 24.38 3.88 -7.35
CA TRP A 46 25.63 3.66 -8.07
C TRP A 46 26.86 4.10 -7.27
N LEU A 47 26.83 5.29 -6.67
CA LEU A 47 27.97 5.89 -5.97
C LEU A 47 28.48 5.01 -4.83
N VAL A 48 27.59 4.31 -4.13
CA VAL A 48 28.00 3.34 -3.10
C VAL A 48 28.91 2.23 -3.64
N THR A 49 28.78 1.85 -4.92
CA THR A 49 29.66 0.85 -5.56
C THR A 49 31.06 1.37 -5.81
N ASP A 50 31.25 2.70 -5.93
CA ASP A 50 32.57 3.34 -5.98
C ASP A 50 33.20 3.46 -4.59
N LEU A 51 32.36 3.58 -3.55
CA LEU A 51 32.80 3.74 -2.16
C LEU A 51 33.05 2.43 -1.43
N SER A 52 32.39 1.34 -1.83
CA SER A 52 32.47 0.03 -1.16
C SER A 52 32.29 -1.14 -2.11
N ALA A 53 33.10 -2.17 -1.93
CA ALA A 53 32.92 -3.47 -2.59
C ALA A 53 31.89 -4.36 -1.89
N SER A 54 31.37 -3.97 -0.72
CA SER A 54 30.46 -4.78 0.08
C SER A 54 29.03 -4.80 -0.50
N PRO A 55 28.47 -5.97 -0.82
CA PRO A 55 27.06 -6.09 -1.21
C PRO A 55 26.07 -5.61 -0.15
N ALA A 56 26.38 -5.80 1.13
CA ALA A 56 25.55 -5.30 2.22
C ALA A 56 25.48 -3.77 2.25
N ALA A 57 26.58 -3.07 1.95
CA ALA A 57 26.58 -1.60 1.88
C ALA A 57 25.66 -1.08 0.77
N VAL A 58 25.72 -1.71 -0.42
CA VAL A 58 24.86 -1.34 -1.55
C VAL A 58 23.39 -1.60 -1.25
N ALA A 59 23.09 -2.78 -0.70
CA ALA A 59 21.74 -3.13 -0.29
C ALA A 59 21.20 -2.24 0.85
N ALA A 60 22.07 -1.78 1.76
CA ALA A 60 21.70 -0.88 2.84
C ALA A 60 21.26 0.50 2.32
N VAL A 61 21.86 1.02 1.24
CA VAL A 61 21.39 2.25 0.57
C VAL A 61 19.97 2.04 0.02
N GLN A 62 19.72 0.91 -0.65
CA GLN A 62 18.38 0.60 -1.16
C GLN A 62 17.35 0.48 -0.03
N ALA A 63 17.71 -0.20 1.06
CA ALA A 63 16.85 -0.36 2.22
C ALA A 63 16.60 0.96 2.94
N ALA A 64 17.61 1.83 3.06
CA ALA A 64 17.49 3.15 3.67
C ALA A 64 16.46 4.03 2.97
N GLY A 65 16.32 3.93 1.64
CA GLY A 65 15.29 4.66 0.90
C GLY A 65 13.86 4.16 1.17
N MET A 66 13.69 2.86 1.44
CA MET A 66 12.36 2.23 1.59
C MET A 66 11.89 2.09 3.04
N LEU A 67 12.83 1.91 3.98
CA LEU A 67 12.54 1.65 5.38
C LEU A 67 11.73 2.77 6.06
N PRO A 68 12.01 4.07 5.82
CA PRO A 68 11.16 5.14 6.37
C PRO A 68 9.73 5.09 5.85
N ILE A 69 9.50 4.71 4.58
CA ILE A 69 8.16 4.58 4.01
C ILE A 69 7.38 3.50 4.77
N PHE A 70 8.03 2.39 5.10
CA PHE A 70 7.48 1.34 5.96
C PHE A 70 7.16 1.85 7.38
N LEU A 71 8.12 2.51 8.04
CA LEU A 71 8.01 2.94 9.45
C LEU A 71 7.03 4.10 9.64
N LEU A 72 6.95 5.01 8.66
CA LEU A 72 6.24 6.27 8.75
C LEU A 72 4.91 6.28 8.00
N ALA A 73 4.46 5.15 7.44
CA ALA A 73 3.18 5.06 6.71
C ALA A 73 2.00 5.65 7.49
N ILE A 74 1.96 5.45 8.81
CA ILE A 74 0.86 5.91 9.68
C ILE A 74 1.09 7.36 10.15
N PRO A 75 2.23 7.72 10.78
CA PRO A 75 2.49 9.11 11.18
C PRO A 75 2.38 10.11 10.03
N ALA A 76 2.80 9.74 8.82
CA ALA A 76 2.74 10.60 7.64
C ALA A 76 1.30 11.02 7.29
N GLY A 77 0.34 10.09 7.37
CA GLY A 77 -1.08 10.38 7.15
C GLY A 77 -1.63 11.33 8.21
N VAL A 78 -1.36 11.05 9.49
CA VAL A 78 -1.77 11.90 10.61
C VAL A 78 -1.26 13.33 10.45
N LEU A 79 0.03 13.49 10.12
CA LEU A 79 0.65 14.80 9.96
C LEU A 79 0.06 15.56 8.76
N SER A 80 -0.24 14.86 7.65
CA SER A 80 -0.91 15.44 6.47
C SER A 80 -2.31 15.97 6.78
N ASP A 81 -3.00 15.37 7.76
CA ASP A 81 -4.36 15.77 8.12
C ASP A 81 -4.38 16.94 9.11
N ILE A 82 -3.40 17.03 10.01
CA ILE A 82 -3.33 18.08 11.05
C ILE A 82 -2.66 19.36 10.54
N LEU A 83 -1.62 19.24 9.70
CA LEU A 83 -0.82 20.38 9.25
C LEU A 83 -1.43 21.02 8.01
N ASP A 84 -1.15 22.31 7.80
CA ASP A 84 -1.46 22.94 6.51
C ASP A 84 -0.67 22.26 5.39
N ARG A 85 -1.39 21.54 4.51
CA ARG A 85 -0.84 20.67 3.47
C ARG A 85 0.15 21.39 2.56
N ARG A 86 -0.12 22.65 2.22
CA ARG A 86 0.75 23.47 1.37
C ARG A 86 2.07 23.80 2.08
N LYS A 87 2.01 24.33 3.30
CA LYS A 87 3.21 24.64 4.10
C LYS A 87 4.02 23.37 4.40
N PHE A 88 3.33 22.27 4.67
CA PHE A 88 3.98 21.00 4.96
C PHE A 88 4.69 20.43 3.72
N LEU A 89 4.07 20.48 2.54
CA LEU A 89 4.74 20.12 1.29
C LEU A 89 5.99 20.98 1.05
N ILE A 90 5.91 22.31 1.24
CA ILE A 90 7.07 23.19 1.08
C ILE A 90 8.19 22.79 2.05
N PHE A 91 7.87 22.51 3.31
CA PHE A 91 8.85 22.02 4.29
C PHE A 91 9.50 20.71 3.85
N ILE A 92 8.72 19.74 3.36
CA ILE A 92 9.23 18.46 2.85
C ILE A 92 10.18 18.69 1.67
N GLN A 93 9.81 19.55 0.72
CA GLN A 93 10.68 19.86 -0.43
C GLN A 93 11.97 20.58 -0.02
N ILE A 94 11.92 21.48 0.97
CA ILE A 94 13.14 22.11 1.52
C ILE A 94 14.03 21.06 2.17
N MET A 95 13.47 20.15 2.97
CA MET A 95 14.23 19.07 3.61
C MET A 95 14.92 18.18 2.57
N LEU A 96 14.19 17.73 1.54
CA LEU A 96 14.72 16.91 0.45
C LEU A 96 15.75 17.66 -0.41
N GLY A 97 15.52 18.95 -0.64
CA GLY A 97 16.47 19.85 -1.28
C GLY A 97 17.77 19.97 -0.49
N CYS A 98 17.69 20.11 0.84
CA CYS A 98 18.85 20.12 1.72
C CYS A 98 19.62 18.79 1.67
N VAL A 99 18.93 17.64 1.72
CA VAL A 99 19.57 16.31 1.57
C VAL A 99 20.36 16.23 0.26
N SER A 100 19.75 16.63 -0.84
CA SER A 100 20.35 16.58 -2.17
C SER A 100 21.48 17.58 -2.33
N ALA A 101 21.36 18.77 -1.73
CA ALA A 101 22.42 19.77 -1.70
C ALA A 101 23.61 19.29 -0.87
N THR A 102 23.37 18.63 0.27
CA THR A 102 24.44 18.00 1.06
C THR A 102 25.14 16.89 0.26
N LEU A 103 24.39 16.01 -0.40
CA LEU A 103 24.95 14.97 -1.27
C LEU A 103 25.77 15.57 -2.43
N MET A 104 25.27 16.63 -3.05
CA MET A 104 25.97 17.38 -4.10
C MET A 104 27.31 17.93 -3.59
N LEU A 105 27.30 18.64 -2.45
CA LEU A 105 28.51 19.26 -1.88
C LEU A 105 29.52 18.22 -1.40
N LEU A 106 29.08 17.15 -0.74
CA LEU A 106 29.95 16.06 -0.32
C LEU A 106 30.55 15.34 -1.53
N SER A 107 29.76 15.13 -2.59
CA SER A 107 30.24 14.52 -3.82
C SER A 107 31.23 15.41 -4.57
N ALA A 108 31.02 16.73 -4.59
CA ALA A 108 31.93 17.68 -5.24
C ALA A 108 33.26 17.81 -4.48
N SER A 109 33.23 17.68 -3.15
CA SER A 109 34.41 17.75 -2.28
C SER A 109 35.13 16.40 -2.10
N GLY A 110 34.57 15.30 -2.63
CA GLY A 110 35.12 13.96 -2.44
C GLY A 110 35.01 13.42 -1.01
N LEU A 111 34.14 13.99 -0.18
CA LEU A 111 33.99 13.66 1.24
C LEU A 111 32.83 12.68 1.53
N VAL A 112 32.23 12.09 0.49
CA VAL A 112 31.14 11.13 0.67
C VAL A 112 31.67 9.86 1.32
N THR A 113 31.05 9.47 2.43
CA THR A 113 31.28 8.18 3.09
C THR A 113 30.06 7.27 2.89
N VAL A 114 30.26 5.96 2.97
CA VAL A 114 29.17 4.97 2.88
C VAL A 114 28.08 5.25 3.94
N SER A 115 28.48 5.49 5.18
CA SER A 115 27.55 5.79 6.27
C SER A 115 26.80 7.10 6.05
N GLY A 116 27.50 8.15 5.57
CA GLY A 116 26.86 9.43 5.25
C GLY A 116 25.84 9.29 4.12
N LEU A 117 26.15 8.50 3.09
CA LEU A 117 25.25 8.21 1.97
C LEU A 117 24.00 7.44 2.43
N ILE A 118 24.17 6.42 3.27
CA ILE A 118 23.04 5.66 3.85
C ILE A 118 22.16 6.57 4.71
N MET A 119 22.75 7.40 5.58
CA MET A 119 22.01 8.32 6.44
C MET A 119 21.22 9.35 5.64
N LEU A 120 21.85 9.99 4.64
CA LEU A 120 21.16 10.97 3.78
C LEU A 120 20.08 10.32 2.93
N THR A 121 20.30 9.09 2.45
CA THR A 121 19.27 8.31 1.74
C THR A 121 18.10 7.96 2.66
N PHE A 122 18.36 7.65 3.94
CA PHE A 122 17.32 7.43 4.95
C PHE A 122 16.49 8.71 5.20
N VAL A 123 17.14 9.86 5.34
CA VAL A 123 16.43 11.15 5.47
C VAL A 123 15.64 11.46 4.19
N GLY A 124 16.18 11.14 3.01
CA GLY A 124 15.44 11.19 1.75
C GLY A 124 14.18 10.32 1.76
N GLY A 125 14.30 9.08 2.25
CA GLY A 125 13.17 8.16 2.43
C GLY A 125 12.11 8.69 3.39
N ILE A 126 12.50 9.40 4.47
CA ILE A 126 11.55 10.10 5.36
C ILE A 126 10.75 11.13 4.56
N GLY A 127 11.42 11.94 3.74
CA GLY A 127 10.75 12.95 2.92
C GLY A 127 9.77 12.32 1.93
N ALA A 128 10.17 11.23 1.27
CA ALA A 128 9.29 10.46 0.38
C ALA A 128 8.06 9.89 1.11
N ALA A 129 8.25 9.37 2.33
CA ALA A 129 7.17 8.84 3.16
C ALA A 129 6.14 9.91 3.55
N LEU A 130 6.59 11.14 3.84
CA LEU A 130 5.72 12.27 4.17
C LEU A 130 5.06 12.89 2.93
N MET A 131 5.76 12.90 1.79
CA MET A 131 5.31 13.56 0.56
C MET A 131 4.07 12.87 -0.02
N GLY A 132 4.05 11.54 -0.09
CA GLY A 132 2.98 10.78 -0.74
C GLY A 132 1.58 11.10 -0.20
N PRO A 133 1.31 10.89 1.11
CA PRO A 133 0.02 11.19 1.71
C PRO A 133 -0.37 12.67 1.61
N THR A 134 0.59 13.57 1.84
CA THR A 134 0.36 15.02 1.77
C THR A 134 0.04 15.48 0.35
N TRP A 135 0.63 14.87 -0.68
CA TRP A 135 0.28 15.16 -2.06
C TRP A 135 -1.11 14.64 -2.41
N GLN A 136 -1.44 13.42 -1.98
CA GLN A 136 -2.76 12.84 -2.24
C GLN A 136 -3.90 13.66 -1.61
N SER A 137 -3.66 14.30 -0.47
CA SER A 137 -4.67 15.13 0.20
C SER A 137 -4.93 16.47 -0.48
N ILE A 138 -3.98 17.01 -1.26
CA ILE A 138 -4.22 18.25 -2.01
C ILE A 138 -4.92 18.02 -3.35
N VAL A 139 -4.82 16.83 -3.96
CA VAL A 139 -5.40 16.56 -5.31
C VAL A 139 -6.90 16.90 -5.39
N PRO A 140 -7.76 16.52 -4.43
CA PRO A 140 -9.18 16.88 -4.45
C PRO A 140 -9.44 18.39 -4.37
N GLU A 141 -8.49 19.19 -3.90
CA GLU A 141 -8.59 20.66 -3.84
C GLU A 141 -8.25 21.32 -5.19
N LEU A 142 -7.56 20.60 -6.09
CA LEU A 142 -7.10 21.12 -7.37
C LEU A 142 -8.11 20.95 -8.51
N VAL A 143 -9.07 20.04 -8.34
CA VAL A 143 -10.02 19.65 -9.39
C VAL A 143 -11.44 19.47 -8.84
N PRO A 144 -12.48 19.73 -9.66
CA PRO A 144 -13.85 19.41 -9.27
C PRO A 144 -14.04 17.90 -9.03
N ARG A 145 -15.03 17.54 -8.20
CA ARG A 145 -15.34 16.13 -7.84
C ARG A 145 -15.51 15.21 -9.07
N GLY A 146 -16.10 15.72 -10.16
CA GLY A 146 -16.30 14.96 -11.40
C GLY A 146 -15.00 14.63 -12.17
N GLU A 147 -13.93 15.39 -11.94
CA GLU A 147 -12.63 15.22 -12.61
C GLU A 147 -11.61 14.43 -11.74
N LEU A 148 -11.96 14.10 -10.50
CA LEU A 148 -11.04 13.51 -9.50
C LEU A 148 -10.42 12.18 -9.96
N LYS A 149 -11.22 11.28 -10.55
CA LYS A 149 -10.72 9.98 -11.05
C LYS A 149 -9.65 10.18 -12.14
N SER A 150 -9.90 11.09 -13.07
CA SER A 150 -8.96 11.45 -14.14
C SER A 150 -7.69 12.11 -13.57
N ALA A 151 -7.82 12.95 -12.55
CA ALA A 151 -6.68 13.59 -11.88
C ALA A 151 -5.79 12.57 -11.15
N VAL A 152 -6.38 11.60 -10.46
CA VAL A 152 -5.65 10.49 -9.83
C VAL A 152 -4.92 9.65 -10.88
N ALA A 153 -5.59 9.31 -11.99
CA ALA A 153 -4.98 8.56 -13.09
C ALA A 153 -3.79 9.31 -13.72
N LEU A 154 -3.91 10.63 -13.93
CA LEU A 154 -2.83 11.48 -14.44
C LEU A 154 -1.65 11.56 -13.46
N ASN A 155 -1.89 11.64 -12.16
CA ASN A 155 -0.80 11.59 -11.17
C ASN A 155 -0.05 10.25 -11.22
N SER A 156 -0.78 9.13 -11.31
CA SER A 156 -0.15 7.82 -11.48
C SER A 156 0.65 7.74 -12.78
N LEU A 157 0.14 8.28 -13.89
CA LEU A 157 0.87 8.38 -15.15
C LEU A 157 2.15 9.20 -15.00
N GLY A 158 2.07 10.36 -14.34
CA GLY A 158 3.21 11.24 -14.07
C GLY A 158 4.34 10.56 -13.31
N ILE A 159 4.02 9.80 -12.25
CA ILE A 159 5.02 9.02 -11.49
C ILE A 159 5.66 7.94 -12.38
N ASN A 160 4.89 7.27 -13.25
CA ASN A 160 5.43 6.26 -14.16
C ASN A 160 6.36 6.86 -15.22
N ILE A 161 6.03 8.05 -15.75
CA ILE A 161 6.89 8.82 -16.67
C ILE A 161 8.20 9.13 -15.97
N ALA A 162 8.14 9.73 -14.77
CA ALA A 162 9.31 10.06 -13.97
C ALA A 162 10.17 8.83 -13.65
N ARG A 163 9.54 7.70 -13.30
CA ARG A 163 10.23 6.43 -13.00
C ARG A 163 10.93 5.81 -14.20
N SER A 164 10.48 6.11 -15.42
CA SER A 164 11.09 5.59 -16.64
C SER A 164 12.21 6.51 -17.14
N ILE A 165 11.97 7.83 -17.13
CA ILE A 165 12.91 8.83 -17.65
C ILE A 165 14.02 9.14 -16.64
N GLY A 166 13.65 9.29 -15.36
CA GLY A 166 14.55 9.70 -14.28
C GLY A 166 15.80 8.83 -14.18
N PRO A 167 15.69 7.49 -14.09
CA PRO A 167 16.87 6.62 -14.02
C PRO A 167 17.78 6.70 -15.25
N ALA A 168 17.21 6.77 -16.45
CA ALA A 168 17.99 6.87 -17.69
C ALA A 168 18.76 8.19 -17.76
N VAL A 169 18.08 9.32 -17.50
CA VAL A 169 18.70 10.65 -17.47
C VAL A 169 19.72 10.75 -16.33
N GLY A 170 19.39 10.22 -15.16
CA GLY A 170 20.27 10.21 -13.99
C GLY A 170 21.54 9.40 -14.22
N GLY A 171 21.42 8.20 -14.80
CA GLY A 171 22.57 7.38 -15.16
C GLY A 171 23.47 8.05 -16.21
N MET A 172 22.88 8.70 -17.21
CA MET A 172 23.64 9.47 -18.22
C MET A 172 24.37 10.67 -17.60
N LEU A 173 23.69 11.47 -16.78
CA LEU A 173 24.33 12.61 -16.10
C LEU A 173 25.44 12.14 -15.17
N LEU A 174 25.22 11.05 -14.45
CA LEU A 174 26.21 10.48 -13.55
C LEU A 174 27.45 10.01 -14.31
N ALA A 175 27.28 9.31 -15.43
CA ALA A 175 28.39 8.84 -16.25
C ALA A 175 29.16 10.00 -16.91
N ALA A 176 28.47 11.03 -17.38
CA ALA A 176 29.07 12.15 -18.12
C ALA A 176 29.69 13.23 -17.22
N PHE A 177 29.04 13.54 -16.10
CA PHE A 177 29.35 14.72 -15.27
C PHE A 177 29.57 14.38 -13.78
N GLY A 178 29.38 13.12 -13.38
CA GLY A 178 29.57 12.68 -12.01
C GLY A 178 28.36 12.92 -11.08
N ALA A 179 28.50 12.43 -9.85
CA ALA A 179 27.41 12.42 -8.87
C ALA A 179 27.01 13.83 -8.40
N ALA A 180 27.95 14.76 -8.26
CA ALA A 180 27.65 16.13 -7.85
C ALA A 180 26.65 16.82 -8.78
N VAL A 181 26.87 16.76 -10.10
CA VAL A 181 25.95 17.36 -11.09
C VAL A 181 24.59 16.66 -11.08
N THR A 182 24.58 15.34 -10.90
CA THR A 182 23.33 14.56 -10.83
C THR A 182 22.49 14.93 -9.61
N TYR A 183 23.10 15.09 -8.43
CA TYR A 183 22.41 15.60 -7.24
C TYR A 183 21.98 17.06 -7.40
N GLY A 184 22.78 17.89 -8.09
CA GLY A 184 22.41 19.27 -8.40
C GLY A 184 21.14 19.38 -9.26
N ALA A 185 20.93 18.44 -10.18
CA ALA A 185 19.68 18.35 -10.94
C ALA A 185 18.47 18.04 -10.05
N ASP A 186 18.63 17.18 -9.03
CA ASP A 186 17.56 16.93 -8.04
C ASP A 186 17.26 18.19 -7.21
N VAL A 187 18.30 18.90 -6.75
CA VAL A 187 18.14 20.20 -6.06
C VAL A 187 17.34 21.18 -6.90
N ALA A 188 17.67 21.33 -8.19
CA ALA A 188 16.94 22.21 -9.10
C ALA A 188 15.47 21.79 -9.25
N SER A 189 15.19 20.47 -9.27
CA SER A 189 13.83 19.95 -9.34
C SER A 189 12.99 20.35 -8.11
N TYR A 190 13.55 20.30 -6.90
CA TYR A 190 12.87 20.73 -5.68
C TYR A 190 12.57 22.22 -5.67
N LEU A 191 13.50 23.06 -6.15
CA LEU A 191 13.27 24.50 -6.27
C LEU A 191 12.08 24.80 -7.18
N ILE A 192 11.91 24.04 -8.27
CA ILE A 192 10.77 24.19 -9.18
C ILE A 192 9.45 23.81 -8.48
N VAL A 193 9.44 22.69 -7.72
CA VAL A 193 8.24 22.29 -6.96
C VAL A 193 7.91 23.33 -5.88
N ILE A 194 8.91 23.84 -5.16
CA ILE A 194 8.72 24.90 -4.15
C ILE A 194 8.14 26.15 -4.82
N ALA A 195 8.70 26.59 -5.95
CA ALA A 195 8.19 27.74 -6.68
C ALA A 195 6.73 27.56 -7.12
N ALA A 196 6.36 26.37 -7.62
CA ALA A 196 4.99 26.04 -7.99
C ALA A 196 4.04 26.08 -6.77
N LEU A 197 4.47 25.56 -5.62
CA LEU A 197 3.70 25.61 -4.37
C LEU A 197 3.59 27.03 -3.79
N LEU A 198 4.62 27.87 -3.95
CA LEU A 198 4.60 29.28 -3.54
C LEU A 198 3.69 30.11 -4.45
N TRP A 199 3.65 29.80 -5.74
CA TRP A 199 2.74 30.41 -6.71
C TRP A 199 1.28 30.03 -6.46
N TRP A 200 1.01 28.77 -6.07
CA TRP A 200 -0.33 28.30 -5.79
C TRP A 200 -0.91 28.95 -4.52
N LYS A 201 -1.89 29.83 -4.69
CA LYS A 201 -2.69 30.39 -3.58
C LYS A 201 -3.82 29.42 -3.21
N ARG A 202 -3.58 28.56 -2.23
CA ARG A 202 -4.58 27.66 -1.66
C ARG A 202 -5.75 28.48 -1.06
N PRO A 203 -7.00 28.29 -1.51
CA PRO A 203 -8.16 28.90 -0.87
C PRO A 203 -8.25 28.46 0.59
N ALA A 204 -8.57 29.37 1.51
CA ALA A 204 -8.82 29.01 2.90
C ALA A 204 -10.10 28.16 2.94
N ASN A 205 -9.97 26.86 3.24
CA ASN A 205 -11.13 26.01 3.36
C ASN A 205 -11.70 26.19 4.78
N THR A 206 -12.85 26.84 4.88
CA THR A 206 -13.72 26.78 6.06
C THR A 206 -14.38 25.40 6.07
N GLN A 207 -14.23 24.65 7.17
CA GLN A 207 -14.77 23.31 7.46
C GLN A 207 -13.83 22.12 7.16
N ASP A 208 -13.10 21.71 8.20
CA ASP A 208 -12.63 20.31 8.41
C ASP A 208 -13.32 19.76 9.70
N GLU A 209 -14.57 20.15 9.95
CA GLU A 209 -15.37 19.69 11.11
C GLU A 209 -15.76 18.20 11.04
N LEU A 210 -15.55 17.56 9.89
CA LEU A 210 -15.81 16.13 9.66
C LEU A 210 -14.52 15.30 9.58
N SER A 211 -13.46 15.77 10.22
CA SER A 211 -12.30 14.93 10.50
C SER A 211 -12.73 13.80 11.44
N GLU A 212 -13.08 12.62 10.90
CA GLU A 212 -13.22 11.40 11.71
C GLU A 212 -12.01 11.31 12.66
N HIS A 213 -12.22 10.90 13.90
CA HIS A 213 -11.13 10.67 14.86
C HIS A 213 -10.16 9.63 14.26
N PHE A 214 -9.09 10.11 13.62
CA PHE A 214 -8.17 9.33 12.78
C PHE A 214 -7.64 8.11 13.53
N GLY A 215 -7.36 8.26 14.83
CA GLY A 215 -6.91 7.18 15.70
C GLY A 215 -7.94 6.04 15.85
N GLY A 216 -9.24 6.36 15.95
CA GLY A 216 -10.32 5.37 16.03
C GLY A 216 -10.51 4.60 14.73
N ALA A 217 -10.53 5.32 13.60
CA ALA A 217 -10.62 4.73 12.26
C ALA A 217 -9.39 3.86 11.92
N PHE A 218 -8.20 4.28 12.35
CA PHE A 218 -6.96 3.50 12.17
C PHE A 218 -6.98 2.20 12.99
N ARG A 219 -7.36 2.26 14.27
CA ARG A 219 -7.53 1.06 15.11
C ARG A 219 -8.53 0.08 14.50
N ALA A 220 -9.63 0.59 13.94
CA ALA A 220 -10.60 -0.23 13.23
C ALA A 220 -9.99 -0.90 11.99
N GLY A 221 -9.17 -0.19 11.21
CA GLY A 221 -8.44 -0.76 10.08
C GLY A 221 -7.43 -1.84 10.47
N LEU A 222 -6.69 -1.64 11.55
CA LEU A 222 -5.73 -2.63 12.07
C LEU A 222 -6.45 -3.86 12.65
N ARG A 223 -7.58 -3.67 13.33
CA ARG A 223 -8.42 -4.76 13.84
C ARG A 223 -9.02 -5.58 12.70
N TYR A 224 -9.52 -4.92 11.65
CA TYR A 224 -9.93 -5.59 10.41
C TYR A 224 -8.78 -6.41 9.84
N ALA A 225 -7.60 -5.80 9.71
CA ALA A 225 -6.45 -6.46 9.12
C ALA A 225 -6.02 -7.72 9.88
N ARG A 226 -6.05 -7.68 11.23
CA ARG A 226 -5.73 -8.81 12.10
C ARG A 226 -6.76 -9.95 12.08
N SER A 227 -8.00 -9.66 11.71
CA SER A 227 -9.11 -10.63 11.76
C SER A 227 -9.47 -11.20 10.38
N SER A 228 -9.14 -10.48 9.30
CA SER A 228 -9.42 -10.90 7.93
C SER A 228 -8.41 -11.96 7.45
N ARG A 229 -8.86 -13.22 7.40
CA ARG A 229 -8.07 -14.34 6.85
C ARG A 229 -7.71 -14.11 5.38
N GLU A 230 -8.62 -13.57 4.59
CA GLU A 230 -8.41 -13.25 3.17
C GLU A 230 -7.27 -12.24 3.01
N LEU A 231 -7.24 -11.19 3.84
CA LEU A 231 -6.18 -10.20 3.78
C LEU A 231 -4.83 -10.82 4.15
N HIS A 232 -4.77 -11.68 5.17
CA HIS A 232 -3.53 -12.38 5.53
C HIS A 232 -2.93 -13.20 4.38
N VAL A 233 -3.77 -13.84 3.55
CA VAL A 233 -3.29 -14.57 2.35
C VAL A 233 -2.63 -13.62 1.36
N VAL A 234 -3.25 -12.46 1.09
CA VAL A 234 -2.69 -11.44 0.19
C VAL A 234 -1.39 -10.85 0.76
N LEU A 235 -1.35 -10.55 2.07
CA LEU A 235 -0.16 -10.02 2.74
C LEU A 235 0.99 -11.02 2.72
N LEU A 236 0.73 -12.31 2.98
CA LEU A 236 1.74 -13.37 2.91
C LEU A 236 2.30 -13.51 1.50
N ARG A 237 1.43 -13.55 0.47
CA ARG A 237 1.85 -13.62 -0.93
C ARG A 237 2.70 -12.42 -1.35
N ALA A 238 2.31 -11.22 -0.93
CA ALA A 238 3.10 -10.02 -1.16
C ALA A 238 4.46 -10.11 -0.44
N ALA A 239 4.48 -10.45 0.84
CA ALA A 239 5.70 -10.53 1.63
C ALA A 239 6.71 -11.50 1.00
N VAL A 240 6.26 -12.72 0.65
CA VAL A 240 7.10 -13.75 0.04
C VAL A 240 7.62 -13.28 -1.33
N PHE A 241 6.72 -12.88 -2.24
CA PHE A 241 7.12 -12.50 -3.59
C PHE A 241 8.14 -11.34 -3.57
N PHE A 242 7.82 -10.27 -2.85
CA PHE A 242 8.65 -9.07 -2.84
C PHE A 242 9.94 -9.23 -2.03
N ALA A 243 9.97 -10.07 -0.98
CA ALA A 243 11.21 -10.36 -0.26
C ALA A 243 12.24 -11.10 -1.12
N PHE A 244 11.81 -12.03 -1.98
CA PHE A 244 12.74 -12.69 -2.91
C PHE A 244 13.05 -11.82 -4.13
N ALA A 245 12.05 -11.17 -4.72
CA ALA A 245 12.24 -10.31 -5.88
C ALA A 245 13.10 -9.07 -5.59
N SER A 246 13.18 -8.63 -4.32
CA SER A 246 14.04 -7.51 -3.92
C SER A 246 15.53 -7.78 -4.12
N ALA A 247 15.98 -9.04 -4.20
CA ALA A 247 17.38 -9.39 -4.39
C ALA A 247 17.98 -8.71 -5.62
N VAL A 248 17.26 -8.73 -6.74
CA VAL A 248 17.71 -8.09 -7.97
C VAL A 248 17.78 -6.58 -7.77
N TRP A 249 16.73 -5.94 -7.24
CA TRP A 249 16.71 -4.50 -7.02
C TRP A 249 17.84 -4.01 -6.10
N ALA A 250 18.05 -4.71 -4.99
CA ALA A 250 19.06 -4.37 -3.99
C ALA A 250 20.49 -4.48 -4.53
N LEU A 251 20.72 -5.44 -5.44
CA LEU A 251 22.06 -5.77 -5.92
C LEU A 251 22.29 -5.34 -7.38
N LEU A 252 21.30 -4.76 -8.06
CA LEU A 252 21.38 -4.39 -9.48
C LEU A 252 22.58 -3.50 -9.82
N PRO A 253 22.98 -2.49 -8.99
CA PRO A 253 24.19 -1.72 -9.25
C PRO A 253 25.44 -2.61 -9.31
N LEU A 254 25.58 -3.57 -8.39
CA LEU A 254 26.69 -4.51 -8.36
C LEU A 254 26.61 -5.53 -9.49
N VAL A 255 25.42 -6.03 -9.83
CA VAL A 255 25.21 -6.90 -10.99
C VAL A 255 25.69 -6.20 -12.26
N THR A 256 25.31 -4.93 -12.40
CA THR A 256 25.70 -4.11 -13.54
C THR A 256 27.22 -3.95 -13.62
N ARG A 257 27.87 -3.61 -12.50
CA ARG A 257 29.31 -3.38 -12.45
C ARG A 257 30.13 -4.68 -12.60
N GLN A 258 29.77 -5.72 -11.85
CA GLN A 258 30.60 -6.92 -11.69
C GLN A 258 30.25 -8.04 -12.68
N LEU A 259 28.96 -8.26 -12.99
CA LEU A 259 28.53 -9.35 -13.88
C LEU A 259 28.34 -8.89 -15.32
N LEU A 260 27.93 -7.64 -15.55
CA LEU A 260 27.62 -7.11 -16.89
C LEU A 260 28.69 -6.16 -17.44
N ALA A 261 29.74 -5.87 -16.67
CA ALA A 261 30.79 -4.90 -17.00
C ALA A 261 30.22 -3.56 -17.53
N GLY A 262 29.16 -3.09 -16.88
CA GLY A 262 28.46 -1.85 -17.17
C GLY A 262 28.95 -0.67 -16.33
N ASP A 263 28.61 0.53 -16.78
CA ASP A 263 28.81 1.80 -16.09
C ASP A 263 27.48 2.37 -15.57
N ALA A 264 27.53 3.57 -14.98
CA ALA A 264 26.36 4.26 -14.47
C ALA A 264 25.29 4.53 -15.53
N ALA A 265 25.70 4.84 -16.76
CA ALA A 265 24.78 5.05 -17.88
C ALA A 265 24.04 3.75 -18.22
N PHE A 266 24.76 2.63 -18.28
CA PHE A 266 24.16 1.33 -18.52
C PHE A 266 23.24 0.90 -17.36
N TYR A 267 23.60 1.17 -16.10
CA TYR A 267 22.71 0.96 -14.96
C TYR A 267 21.41 1.76 -15.07
N GLY A 268 21.50 3.05 -15.43
CA GLY A 268 20.34 3.89 -15.71
C GLY A 268 19.47 3.37 -16.86
N LEU A 269 20.09 2.85 -17.91
CA LEU A 269 19.39 2.20 -19.02
C LEU A 269 18.66 0.91 -18.59
N LEU A 270 19.29 0.08 -17.76
CA LEU A 270 18.64 -1.12 -17.21
C LEU A 270 17.40 -0.77 -16.38
N LEU A 271 17.50 0.23 -15.49
CA LEU A 271 16.36 0.74 -14.73
C LEU A 271 15.27 1.36 -15.61
N GLY A 272 15.65 2.13 -16.63
CA GLY A 272 14.71 2.66 -17.63
C GLY A 272 13.98 1.54 -18.37
N SER A 273 14.69 0.44 -18.69
CA SER A 273 14.12 -0.74 -19.34
C SER A 273 13.09 -1.46 -18.47
N VAL A 274 13.31 -1.51 -17.14
CA VAL A 274 12.30 -1.97 -16.17
C VAL A 274 11.04 -1.11 -16.23
N GLY A 275 11.19 0.22 -16.32
CA GLY A 275 10.07 1.15 -16.47
C GLY A 275 9.25 0.90 -17.74
N VAL A 276 9.92 0.77 -18.89
CA VAL A 276 9.29 0.43 -20.17
C VAL A 276 8.60 -0.94 -20.11
N GLY A 277 9.26 -1.93 -19.52
CA GLY A 277 8.69 -3.26 -19.28
C GLY A 277 7.43 -3.21 -18.40
N ALA A 278 7.42 -2.39 -17.36
CA ALA A 278 6.24 -2.19 -16.51
C ALA A 278 5.08 -1.52 -17.26
N ILE A 279 5.34 -0.59 -18.18
CA ILE A 279 4.29 -0.02 -19.03
C ILE A 279 3.71 -1.10 -19.95
N ALA A 280 4.57 -1.85 -20.64
CA ALA A 280 4.14 -2.94 -21.53
C ALA A 280 3.36 -4.03 -20.77
N GLY A 281 3.82 -4.42 -19.58
CA GLY A 281 3.16 -5.39 -18.71
C GLY A 281 1.79 -4.91 -18.25
N ALA A 282 1.65 -3.62 -17.90
CA ALA A 282 0.36 -3.04 -17.52
C ALA A 282 -0.65 -3.02 -18.70
N LEU A 283 -0.18 -2.75 -19.92
CA LEU A 283 -1.00 -2.77 -21.14
C LEU A 283 -1.41 -4.21 -21.53
N ALA A 284 -0.54 -5.19 -21.32
CA ALA A 284 -0.82 -6.60 -21.60
C ALA A 284 -1.67 -7.29 -20.51
N LEU A 285 -1.74 -6.71 -19.30
CA LEU A 285 -2.40 -7.31 -18.15
C LEU A 285 -3.89 -7.66 -18.38
N PRO A 286 -4.73 -6.82 -19.03
CA PRO A 286 -6.12 -7.18 -19.31
C PRO A 286 -6.22 -8.47 -20.14
N MET A 287 -5.45 -8.59 -21.22
CA MET A 287 -5.42 -9.78 -22.06
C MET A 287 -4.90 -11.01 -21.30
N ALA A 288 -3.94 -10.82 -20.40
CA ALA A 288 -3.42 -11.89 -19.57
C ALA A 288 -4.46 -12.37 -18.54
N ARG A 289 -5.30 -11.47 -17.99
CA ARG A 289 -6.39 -11.79 -17.07
C ARG A 289 -7.51 -12.60 -17.71
N ASP A 290 -7.73 -12.45 -19.02
CA ASP A 290 -8.70 -13.26 -19.75
C ASP A 290 -8.28 -14.73 -19.87
N ARG A 291 -6.97 -15.01 -19.75
CA ARG A 291 -6.39 -16.35 -19.95
C ARG A 291 -5.91 -17.02 -18.66
N LEU A 292 -5.52 -16.23 -17.65
CA LEU A 292 -4.92 -16.72 -16.41
C LEU A 292 -5.67 -16.17 -15.21
N SER A 293 -5.89 -17.04 -14.22
CA SER A 293 -6.40 -16.63 -12.90
C SER A 293 -5.38 -15.72 -12.18
N PRO A 294 -5.79 -14.95 -11.17
CA PRO A 294 -4.86 -14.17 -10.33
C PRO A 294 -3.70 -15.01 -9.77
N ASP A 295 -3.98 -16.26 -9.41
CA ASP A 295 -2.97 -17.24 -8.98
C ASP A 295 -1.99 -17.63 -10.08
N GLY A 296 -2.51 -17.84 -11.30
CA GLY A 296 -1.71 -18.15 -12.48
C GLY A 296 -0.82 -16.97 -12.91
N LEU A 297 -1.36 -15.74 -12.86
CA LEU A 297 -0.59 -14.51 -13.11
C LEU A 297 0.55 -14.36 -12.11
N MET A 298 0.30 -14.68 -10.84
CA MET A 298 1.33 -14.58 -9.82
C MET A 298 2.43 -15.62 -9.97
N LEU A 299 2.07 -16.86 -10.31
CA LEU A 299 3.05 -17.90 -10.62
C LEU A 299 3.85 -17.54 -11.89
N ALA A 300 3.20 -17.04 -12.94
CA ALA A 300 3.88 -16.58 -14.15
C ALA A 300 4.87 -15.45 -13.86
N ALA A 301 4.49 -14.46 -13.04
CA ALA A 301 5.38 -13.40 -12.60
C ALA A 301 6.56 -13.91 -11.77
N ALA A 302 6.35 -14.89 -10.88
CA ALA A 302 7.42 -15.51 -10.09
C ALA A 302 8.40 -16.27 -10.99
N LEU A 303 7.90 -17.05 -11.95
CA LEU A 303 8.72 -17.77 -12.93
C LEU A 303 9.52 -16.82 -13.82
N ALA A 304 8.89 -15.77 -14.36
CA ALA A 304 9.55 -14.78 -15.19
C ALA A 304 10.61 -13.99 -14.42
N THR A 305 10.33 -13.61 -13.17
CA THR A 305 11.28 -12.91 -12.30
C THR A 305 12.45 -13.84 -11.91
N GLY A 306 12.17 -15.09 -11.55
CA GLY A 306 13.20 -16.10 -11.26
C GLY A 306 14.09 -16.38 -12.48
N ALA A 307 13.50 -16.53 -13.66
CA ALA A 307 14.25 -16.70 -14.91
C ALA A 307 15.12 -15.48 -15.22
N ALA A 308 14.60 -14.27 -15.02
CA ALA A 308 15.37 -13.04 -15.19
C ALA A 308 16.54 -12.94 -14.20
N SER A 309 16.31 -13.23 -12.92
CA SER A 309 17.36 -13.28 -11.89
C SER A 309 18.46 -14.29 -12.24
N THR A 310 18.07 -15.51 -12.67
CA THR A 310 19.02 -16.54 -13.10
C THR A 310 19.79 -16.10 -14.35
N ALA A 311 19.10 -15.52 -15.33
CA ALA A 311 19.74 -15.01 -16.54
C ALA A 311 20.78 -13.94 -16.21
N LEU A 312 20.47 -12.98 -15.33
CA LEU A 312 21.42 -11.95 -14.90
C LEU A 312 22.63 -12.51 -14.17
N ALA A 313 22.43 -13.55 -13.35
CA ALA A 313 23.51 -14.23 -12.64
C ALA A 313 24.53 -14.90 -13.58
N LEU A 314 24.13 -15.22 -14.81
CA LEU A 314 25.01 -15.79 -15.84
C LEU A 314 25.88 -14.75 -16.56
N GLY A 315 25.72 -13.45 -16.28
CA GLY A 315 26.49 -12.38 -16.93
C GLY A 315 26.23 -12.25 -18.44
N PRO A 316 24.97 -12.10 -18.90
CA PRO A 316 24.64 -12.04 -20.32
C PRO A 316 25.22 -10.78 -20.98
N PRO A 317 25.37 -10.77 -22.32
CA PRO A 317 25.79 -9.56 -23.02
C PRO A 317 24.80 -8.41 -22.78
N LYS A 318 25.29 -7.17 -22.82
CA LYS A 318 24.55 -5.96 -22.42
C LYS A 318 23.16 -5.83 -23.08
N TRP A 319 23.04 -6.13 -24.37
CA TRP A 319 21.76 -6.08 -25.08
C TRP A 319 20.74 -7.11 -24.54
N ALA A 320 21.21 -8.30 -24.16
CA ALA A 320 20.35 -9.34 -23.59
C ALA A 320 19.94 -8.98 -22.16
N ALA A 321 20.84 -8.38 -21.37
CA ALA A 321 20.49 -7.87 -20.03
C ALA A 321 19.35 -6.83 -20.09
N VAL A 322 19.37 -5.93 -21.08
CA VAL A 322 18.28 -4.96 -21.30
C VAL A 322 16.94 -5.66 -21.53
N LEU A 323 16.90 -6.69 -22.39
CA LEU A 323 15.69 -7.47 -22.65
C LEU A 323 15.23 -8.24 -21.40
N VAL A 324 16.16 -8.79 -20.63
CA VAL A 324 15.86 -9.50 -19.38
C VAL A 324 15.21 -8.55 -18.36
N LEU A 325 15.74 -7.34 -18.17
CA LEU A 325 15.17 -6.35 -17.25
C LEU A 325 13.82 -5.80 -17.74
N LEU A 326 13.60 -5.73 -19.06
CA LEU A 326 12.29 -5.41 -19.63
C LEU A 326 11.25 -6.47 -19.25
N VAL A 327 11.56 -7.76 -19.43
CA VAL A 327 10.67 -8.86 -19.02
C VAL A 327 10.45 -8.85 -17.50
N MET A 328 11.51 -8.61 -16.73
CA MET A 328 11.40 -8.50 -15.28
C MET A 328 10.48 -7.35 -14.84
N GLY A 329 10.56 -6.18 -15.50
CA GLY A 329 9.66 -5.05 -15.24
C GLY A 329 8.20 -5.36 -15.53
N ALA A 330 7.93 -6.11 -16.61
CA ALA A 330 6.59 -6.60 -16.93
C ALA A 330 6.09 -7.60 -15.87
N ALA A 331 6.92 -8.55 -15.45
CA ALA A 331 6.56 -9.50 -14.40
C ALA A 331 6.30 -8.80 -13.05
N TRP A 332 7.13 -7.81 -12.72
CA TRP A 332 7.01 -7.01 -11.51
C TRP A 332 5.68 -6.26 -11.44
N ILE A 333 5.30 -5.55 -12.50
CA ILE A 333 4.04 -4.79 -12.49
C ILE A 333 2.83 -5.72 -12.46
N VAL A 334 2.89 -6.86 -13.15
CA VAL A 334 1.80 -7.86 -13.14
C VAL A 334 1.58 -8.38 -11.72
N ALA A 335 2.64 -8.71 -10.99
CA ALA A 335 2.57 -9.11 -9.59
C ALA A 335 1.97 -8.00 -8.72
N LEU A 336 2.54 -6.80 -8.79
CA LEU A 336 2.13 -5.65 -7.98
C LEU A 336 0.66 -5.27 -8.20
N THR A 337 0.23 -5.18 -9.46
CA THR A 337 -1.14 -4.80 -9.81
C THR A 337 -2.13 -5.91 -9.48
N THR A 338 -1.75 -7.18 -9.61
CA THR A 338 -2.63 -8.32 -9.27
C THR A 338 -2.86 -8.38 -7.76
N LEU A 339 -1.81 -8.30 -6.95
CA LEU A 339 -1.93 -8.30 -5.49
C LEU A 339 -2.68 -7.06 -4.98
N ASN A 340 -2.38 -5.88 -5.51
CA ASN A 340 -3.07 -4.66 -5.11
C ASN A 340 -4.56 -4.70 -5.49
N ALA A 341 -4.91 -5.16 -6.69
CA ALA A 341 -6.30 -5.34 -7.10
C ALA A 341 -7.04 -6.37 -6.23
N THR A 342 -6.37 -7.49 -5.91
CA THR A 342 -6.94 -8.52 -5.03
C THR A 342 -7.19 -7.97 -3.62
N ALA A 343 -6.23 -7.23 -3.06
CA ALA A 343 -6.41 -6.52 -1.80
C ALA A 343 -7.60 -5.56 -1.86
N GLN A 344 -7.75 -4.78 -2.93
CA GLN A 344 -8.87 -3.85 -3.06
C GLN A 344 -10.24 -4.54 -3.13
N ALA A 345 -10.31 -5.70 -3.79
CA ALA A 345 -11.55 -6.45 -4.00
C ALA A 345 -12.11 -7.07 -2.71
N ILE A 346 -11.25 -7.47 -1.79
CA ILE A 346 -11.66 -8.10 -0.51
C ILE A 346 -11.89 -7.09 0.63
N LEU A 347 -11.80 -5.79 0.34
CA LEU A 347 -11.89 -4.73 1.33
C LEU A 347 -13.19 -3.94 1.22
N PRO A 348 -14.03 -3.93 2.27
CA PRO A 348 -15.19 -3.06 2.37
C PRO A 348 -14.83 -1.58 2.23
N ASN A 349 -15.73 -0.79 1.67
CA ASN A 349 -15.52 0.65 1.40
C ASN A 349 -15.04 1.42 2.64
N TRP A 350 -15.59 1.14 3.82
CA TRP A 350 -15.30 1.86 5.06
C TRP A 350 -13.86 1.67 5.57
N VAL A 351 -13.21 0.54 5.24
CA VAL A 351 -11.87 0.19 5.73
C VAL A 351 -10.80 0.18 4.63
N ARG A 352 -11.20 0.21 3.34
CA ARG A 352 -10.34 0.01 2.18
C ARG A 352 -9.03 0.81 2.24
N GLY A 353 -9.09 2.11 2.45
CA GLY A 353 -7.88 2.95 2.49
C GLY A 353 -6.87 2.52 3.56
N ARG A 354 -7.36 2.13 4.75
CA ARG A 354 -6.52 1.80 5.91
C ARG A 354 -5.91 0.40 5.77
N ALA A 355 -6.71 -0.56 5.29
CA ALA A 355 -6.20 -1.90 5.03
C ALA A 355 -5.26 -1.95 3.81
N LEU A 356 -5.46 -1.09 2.80
CA LEU A 356 -4.48 -0.91 1.72
C LEU A 356 -3.16 -0.31 2.22
N ALA A 357 -3.21 0.59 3.21
CA ALA A 357 -1.99 1.08 3.85
C ALA A 357 -1.22 -0.07 4.51
N VAL A 358 -1.89 -1.01 5.19
CA VAL A 358 -1.24 -2.23 5.74
C VAL A 358 -0.59 -3.07 4.63
N TYR A 359 -1.27 -3.25 3.49
CA TYR A 359 -0.68 -3.91 2.32
C TYR A 359 0.60 -3.22 1.83
N LEU A 360 0.56 -1.89 1.67
CA LEU A 360 1.72 -1.11 1.24
C LEU A 360 2.86 -1.16 2.26
N THR A 361 2.54 -1.18 3.56
CA THR A 361 3.50 -1.38 4.63
C THR A 361 4.18 -2.75 4.49
N VAL A 362 3.42 -3.85 4.35
CA VAL A 362 4.02 -5.18 4.15
C VAL A 362 4.88 -5.24 2.88
N PHE A 363 4.42 -4.64 1.78
CA PHE A 363 5.21 -4.53 0.54
C PHE A 363 6.56 -3.82 0.77
N ASN A 364 6.56 -2.63 1.36
CA ASN A 364 7.78 -1.87 1.61
C ASN A 364 8.69 -2.55 2.66
N GLY A 365 8.09 -3.17 3.67
CA GLY A 365 8.82 -3.94 4.69
C GLY A 365 9.52 -5.17 4.10
N ALA A 366 8.83 -5.91 3.21
CA ALA A 366 9.42 -7.03 2.49
C ALA A 366 10.57 -6.57 1.57
N MET A 367 10.40 -5.44 0.88
CA MET A 367 11.45 -4.84 0.05
C MET A 367 12.67 -4.41 0.88
N ALA A 368 12.48 -3.68 1.98
CA ALA A 368 13.57 -3.21 2.82
C ALA A 368 14.29 -4.36 3.53
N GLY A 369 13.53 -5.25 4.18
CA GLY A 369 14.06 -6.41 4.89
C GLY A 369 14.72 -7.42 3.95
N GLY A 370 14.08 -7.70 2.81
CA GLY A 370 14.64 -8.57 1.77
C GLY A 370 15.92 -7.98 1.18
N SER A 371 15.96 -6.68 0.89
CA SER A 371 17.17 -6.02 0.38
C SER A 371 18.34 -6.19 1.34
N LEU A 372 18.17 -5.86 2.62
CA LEU A 372 19.22 -6.05 3.64
C LEU A 372 19.65 -7.51 3.72
N GLY A 373 18.68 -8.43 3.79
CA GLY A 373 18.95 -9.87 3.87
C GLY A 373 19.79 -10.38 2.70
N TRP A 374 19.40 -10.05 1.47
CA TRP A 374 20.16 -10.44 0.27
C TRP A 374 21.51 -9.74 0.16
N GLY A 375 21.63 -8.51 0.67
CA GLY A 375 22.91 -7.82 0.79
C GLY A 375 23.92 -8.59 1.65
N PHE A 376 23.49 -9.03 2.83
CA PHE A 376 24.34 -9.86 3.71
C PHE A 376 24.63 -11.23 3.10
N ILE A 377 23.62 -11.90 2.53
CA ILE A 377 23.82 -13.21 1.87
C ILE A 377 24.82 -13.07 0.72
N ALA A 378 24.72 -12.03 -0.10
CA ALA A 378 25.66 -11.78 -1.21
C ALA A 378 27.09 -11.49 -0.76
N GLN A 379 27.28 -11.00 0.45
CA GLN A 379 28.60 -10.80 1.03
C GLN A 379 29.28 -12.13 1.36
N GLU A 380 28.50 -13.15 1.75
CA GLU A 380 29.02 -14.48 2.15
C GLU A 380 29.16 -15.45 0.97
N ILE A 381 28.12 -15.56 0.12
CA ILE A 381 28.08 -16.56 -0.96
C ILE A 381 28.37 -15.98 -2.35
N GLY A 382 28.60 -14.66 -2.43
CA GLY A 382 28.80 -13.94 -3.68
C GLY A 382 27.51 -13.58 -4.41
N LEU A 383 27.66 -12.79 -5.47
CA LEU A 383 26.54 -12.15 -6.16
C LEU A 383 25.72 -13.13 -7.02
N ALA A 384 26.37 -13.95 -7.85
CA ALA A 384 25.68 -14.89 -8.73
C ALA A 384 24.93 -15.98 -7.94
N ALA A 385 25.58 -16.56 -6.91
CA ALA A 385 24.96 -17.58 -6.06
C ALA A 385 23.76 -17.01 -5.28
N THR A 386 23.84 -15.75 -4.84
CA THR A 386 22.70 -15.05 -4.22
C THR A 386 21.53 -14.91 -5.18
N LEU A 387 21.77 -14.49 -6.42
CA LEU A 387 20.70 -14.37 -7.42
C LEU A 387 20.06 -15.72 -7.75
N TRP A 388 20.84 -16.80 -7.88
CA TRP A 388 20.31 -18.16 -8.06
C TRP A 388 19.48 -18.61 -6.86
N THR A 389 19.97 -18.36 -5.64
CA THR A 389 19.26 -18.71 -4.40
C THR A 389 17.95 -17.94 -4.28
N ALA A 390 17.95 -16.64 -4.59
CA ALA A 390 16.75 -15.82 -4.60
C ALA A 390 15.77 -16.26 -5.68
N ALA A 391 16.26 -16.61 -6.88
CA ALA A 391 15.43 -17.13 -7.97
C ALA A 391 14.77 -18.47 -7.61
N ALA A 392 15.55 -19.42 -7.11
CA ALA A 392 15.05 -20.72 -6.66
C ALA A 392 14.03 -20.55 -5.52
N GLY A 393 14.34 -19.70 -4.53
CA GLY A 393 13.45 -19.38 -3.43
C GLY A 393 12.14 -18.75 -3.90
N LEU A 394 12.18 -17.81 -4.85
CA LEU A 394 10.99 -17.19 -5.43
C LEU A 394 10.10 -18.21 -6.17
N VAL A 395 10.70 -19.07 -6.98
CA VAL A 395 9.95 -20.08 -7.74
C VAL A 395 9.37 -21.16 -6.82
N LEU A 396 10.17 -21.70 -5.90
CA LEU A 396 9.71 -22.71 -4.94
C LEU A 396 8.62 -22.17 -4.03
N SER A 397 8.82 -20.98 -3.46
CA SER A 397 7.81 -20.34 -2.62
C SER A 397 6.56 -19.96 -3.44
N GLY A 398 6.73 -19.51 -4.68
CA GLY A 398 5.63 -19.28 -5.61
C GLY A 398 4.79 -20.54 -5.86
N LEU A 399 5.43 -21.69 -6.08
CA LEU A 399 4.76 -22.99 -6.27
C LEU A 399 4.06 -23.48 -4.99
N ILE A 400 4.70 -23.31 -3.83
CA ILE A 400 4.12 -23.70 -2.53
C ILE A 400 2.89 -22.83 -2.23
N VAL A 401 3.04 -21.50 -2.33
CA VAL A 401 1.99 -20.55 -2.00
C VAL A 401 0.90 -20.52 -3.07
N HIS A 402 1.17 -20.99 -4.30
CA HIS A 402 0.14 -21.23 -5.33
C HIS A 402 -0.99 -22.14 -4.82
N ARG A 403 -0.70 -23.05 -3.87
CA ARG A 403 -1.73 -23.89 -3.22
C ARG A 403 -2.66 -23.12 -2.27
N VAL A 404 -2.23 -21.96 -1.79
CA VAL A 404 -3.05 -21.05 -0.98
C VAL A 404 -3.71 -20.05 -1.92
N ALA A 405 -4.88 -20.39 -2.45
CA ALA A 405 -5.57 -19.61 -3.48
C ALA A 405 -5.79 -18.15 -3.07
N LEU A 406 -5.57 -17.22 -4.01
CA LEU A 406 -5.91 -15.82 -3.79
C LEU A 406 -7.43 -15.67 -3.65
N PRO A 407 -7.91 -14.89 -2.66
CA PRO A 407 -9.31 -14.56 -2.54
C PRO A 407 -9.79 -13.86 -3.82
N ARG A 408 -10.97 -14.23 -4.33
CA ARG A 408 -11.51 -13.64 -5.58
C ARG A 408 -12.30 -12.36 -5.36
N GLY A 409 -12.66 -12.03 -4.11
CA GLY A 409 -13.48 -10.87 -3.79
C GLY A 409 -14.90 -10.95 -4.35
N GLU A 410 -15.46 -12.17 -4.46
CA GLU A 410 -16.82 -12.41 -4.99
C GLU A 410 -17.92 -12.08 -3.97
N SER A 411 -17.55 -11.92 -2.70
CA SER A 411 -18.48 -11.58 -1.61
C SER A 411 -19.05 -10.18 -1.77
N ASP A 412 -20.37 -10.04 -1.62
CA ASP A 412 -20.99 -8.71 -1.55
C ASP A 412 -20.70 -8.06 -0.20
N LEU A 413 -19.71 -7.15 -0.22
CA LEU A 413 -19.23 -6.38 0.92
C LEU A 413 -19.99 -5.06 1.12
N ALA A 414 -21.07 -4.81 0.37
CA ALA A 414 -21.91 -3.64 0.56
C ALA A 414 -22.69 -3.74 1.89
N PRO A 415 -22.90 -2.61 2.61
CA PRO A 415 -23.68 -2.59 3.83
C PRO A 415 -25.09 -3.12 3.60
N SER A 416 -25.45 -4.17 4.32
CA SER A 416 -26.77 -4.81 4.21
C SER A 416 -27.88 -4.04 4.92
N ASN A 417 -27.53 -3.28 5.97
CA ASN A 417 -28.46 -2.53 6.83
C ASN A 417 -29.70 -3.34 7.28
N HIS A 418 -29.58 -4.67 7.39
CA HIS A 418 -30.69 -5.57 7.72
C HIS A 418 -30.98 -5.66 9.22
N TRP A 419 -30.09 -5.09 10.05
CA TRP A 419 -30.26 -5.06 11.49
C TRP A 419 -31.34 -4.05 11.87
N PRO A 420 -32.29 -4.41 12.74
CA PRO A 420 -33.25 -3.46 13.27
C PRO A 420 -32.53 -2.41 14.13
N GLU A 421 -33.08 -1.21 14.20
CA GLU A 421 -32.57 -0.20 15.12
C GLU A 421 -32.65 -0.71 16.57
N PRO A 422 -31.58 -0.57 17.37
CA PRO A 422 -31.59 -0.99 18.76
C PRO A 422 -32.71 -0.28 19.54
N LEU A 423 -33.51 -1.04 20.28
CA LEU A 423 -34.52 -0.48 21.17
C LEU A 423 -33.83 0.23 22.34
N LEU A 424 -34.04 1.54 22.47
CA LEU A 424 -33.49 2.38 23.53
C LEU A 424 -34.60 2.99 24.37
N ALA A 425 -34.49 2.89 25.69
CA ALA A 425 -35.36 3.62 26.61
C ALA A 425 -35.03 5.12 26.64
N GLN A 426 -33.77 5.49 26.43
CA GLN A 426 -33.26 6.86 26.39
C GLN A 426 -32.10 6.97 25.38
N PRO A 427 -31.83 8.15 24.80
CA PRO A 427 -30.66 8.37 23.97
C PRO A 427 -29.36 8.03 24.72
N VAL A 428 -28.50 7.22 24.11
CA VAL A 428 -27.21 6.81 24.70
C VAL A 428 -26.08 7.62 24.06
N PRO A 429 -25.25 8.33 24.85
CA PRO A 429 -24.06 9.01 24.33
C PRO A 429 -23.14 8.05 23.57
N GLY A 430 -22.59 8.49 22.44
CA GLY A 430 -21.82 7.61 21.54
C GLY A 430 -20.50 7.10 22.12
N ASP A 431 -19.92 7.80 23.09
CA ASP A 431 -18.72 7.42 23.82
C ASP A 431 -18.98 6.43 24.98
N ARG A 432 -20.26 6.20 25.34
CA ARG A 432 -20.60 5.27 26.42
C ARG A 432 -20.23 3.84 26.02
N GLY A 433 -19.48 3.16 26.87
CA GLY A 433 -19.10 1.76 26.68
C GLY A 433 -18.31 1.21 27.86
N PRO A 434 -17.88 -0.07 27.80
CA PRO A 434 -18.13 -1.03 26.72
C PRO A 434 -19.61 -1.44 26.61
N VAL A 435 -20.00 -1.94 25.44
CA VAL A 435 -21.34 -2.48 25.15
C VAL A 435 -21.23 -3.98 24.99
N LEU A 436 -22.00 -4.75 25.76
CA LEU A 436 -22.15 -6.20 25.62
C LEU A 436 -23.44 -6.47 24.84
N VAL A 437 -23.31 -7.15 23.71
CA VAL A 437 -24.44 -7.60 22.88
C VAL A 437 -24.66 -9.08 23.15
N LEU A 438 -25.89 -9.45 23.46
CA LEU A 438 -26.32 -10.83 23.66
C LEU A 438 -27.34 -11.21 22.58
N ILE A 439 -27.18 -12.37 21.95
CA ILE A 439 -28.11 -12.92 20.97
C ILE A 439 -28.49 -14.34 21.40
N GLU A 440 -29.77 -14.54 21.66
CA GLU A 440 -30.31 -15.80 22.16
C GLU A 440 -30.91 -16.64 21.01
N TYR A 441 -30.46 -17.89 20.87
CA TYR A 441 -30.90 -18.84 19.87
C TYR A 441 -31.47 -20.11 20.52
N GLN A 442 -32.67 -20.51 20.13
CA GLN A 442 -33.24 -21.83 20.43
C GLN A 442 -32.80 -22.86 19.39
N ILE A 443 -31.87 -23.74 19.76
CA ILE A 443 -31.24 -24.72 18.87
C ILE A 443 -31.45 -26.13 19.44
N ALA A 444 -31.88 -27.06 18.59
CA ALA A 444 -31.99 -28.45 19.01
C ALA A 444 -30.62 -29.10 19.19
N ARG A 445 -30.57 -30.08 20.10
CA ARG A 445 -29.32 -30.74 20.50
C ARG A 445 -28.62 -31.44 19.34
N GLU A 446 -29.39 -31.99 18.40
CA GLU A 446 -28.92 -32.66 17.18
C GLU A 446 -28.29 -31.68 16.16
N ASP A 447 -28.81 -30.46 16.07
CA ASP A 447 -28.36 -29.43 15.14
C ASP A 447 -27.15 -28.63 15.66
N ARG A 448 -26.85 -28.77 16.96
CA ARG A 448 -25.82 -27.98 17.66
C ARG A 448 -24.44 -28.01 16.98
N PRO A 449 -23.88 -29.16 16.55
CA PRO A 449 -22.56 -29.18 15.90
C PRO A 449 -22.54 -28.39 14.58
N ALA A 450 -23.63 -28.47 13.80
CA ALA A 450 -23.77 -27.73 12.55
C ALA A 450 -23.94 -26.22 12.80
N PHE A 451 -24.79 -25.86 13.78
CA PHE A 451 -24.98 -24.49 14.22
C PHE A 451 -23.67 -23.84 14.68
N LEU A 452 -22.92 -24.51 15.57
CA LEU A 452 -21.65 -23.99 16.09
C LEU A 452 -20.62 -23.77 14.97
N LYS A 453 -20.59 -24.63 13.94
CA LYS A 453 -19.71 -24.46 12.78
C LYS A 453 -20.06 -23.21 11.95
N VAL A 454 -21.35 -22.90 11.78
CA VAL A 454 -21.78 -21.67 11.10
C VAL A 454 -21.53 -20.46 12.00
N LEU A 455 -21.75 -20.59 13.31
CA LEU A 455 -21.56 -19.52 14.28
C LEU A 455 -20.08 -19.15 14.41
N GLU A 456 -19.17 -20.14 14.32
CA GLU A 456 -17.73 -19.90 14.26
C GLU A 456 -17.35 -19.04 13.04
N ARG A 457 -17.97 -19.28 11.87
CA ARG A 457 -17.78 -18.42 10.69
C ARG A 457 -18.26 -16.99 10.95
N LEU A 458 -19.41 -16.82 11.60
CA LEU A 458 -19.93 -15.49 11.96
C LEU A 458 -19.04 -14.77 12.98
N SER A 459 -18.39 -15.51 13.90
CA SER A 459 -17.48 -14.93 14.90
C SER A 459 -16.33 -14.14 14.25
N HIS A 460 -15.86 -14.57 13.07
CA HIS A 460 -14.85 -13.85 12.32
C HIS A 460 -15.37 -12.51 11.80
N ALA A 461 -16.61 -12.47 11.28
CA ALA A 461 -17.26 -11.22 10.88
C ALA A 461 -17.47 -10.28 12.07
N ARG A 462 -17.93 -10.79 13.22
CA ARG A 462 -18.11 -10.00 14.46
C ARG A 462 -16.82 -9.29 14.88
N ARG A 463 -15.70 -10.02 14.94
CA ARG A 463 -14.38 -9.47 15.30
C ARG A 463 -13.87 -8.47 14.25
N ARG A 464 -14.09 -8.78 12.97
CA ARG A 464 -13.71 -7.91 11.85
C ARG A 464 -14.44 -6.57 11.86
N ASP A 465 -15.72 -6.57 12.22
CA ASP A 465 -16.57 -5.38 12.13
C ASP A 465 -16.51 -4.51 13.39
N GLY A 466 -16.00 -5.02 14.52
CA GLY A 466 -15.73 -4.21 15.69
C GLY A 466 -15.57 -4.92 17.03
N ALA A 467 -15.94 -6.20 17.13
CA ALA A 467 -15.98 -6.89 18.42
C ALA A 467 -14.57 -7.11 19.00
N THR A 468 -14.38 -6.75 20.27
CA THR A 468 -13.13 -6.94 21.01
C THR A 468 -13.03 -8.31 21.67
N SER A 469 -14.18 -8.87 22.05
CA SER A 469 -14.32 -10.23 22.57
C SER A 469 -15.59 -10.87 22.01
N TRP A 470 -15.60 -12.20 21.96
CA TRP A 470 -16.71 -12.99 21.42
C TRP A 470 -16.72 -14.37 22.08
N GLY A 471 -17.90 -14.89 22.37
CA GLY A 471 -18.08 -16.26 22.84
C GLY A 471 -19.52 -16.75 22.66
N VAL A 472 -19.72 -18.02 22.99
CA VAL A 472 -21.03 -18.68 23.03
C VAL A 472 -21.16 -19.42 24.36
N MET A 473 -22.34 -19.35 24.96
CA MET A 473 -22.66 -20.00 26.23
C MET A 473 -23.93 -20.83 26.07
N GLU A 474 -24.05 -21.90 26.85
CA GLU A 474 -25.27 -22.70 26.98
C GLU A 474 -25.96 -22.34 28.29
N ASP A 475 -27.28 -22.21 28.26
CA ASP A 475 -28.06 -22.04 29.48
C ASP A 475 -28.09 -23.37 30.28
N ALA A 476 -27.74 -23.29 31.56
CA ALA A 476 -27.66 -24.47 32.43
C ALA A 476 -29.05 -25.06 32.78
N ALA A 477 -30.10 -24.23 32.77
CA ALA A 477 -31.48 -24.66 33.00
C ALA A 477 -32.15 -25.14 31.71
N GLU A 478 -31.79 -24.54 30.56
CA GLU A 478 -32.33 -24.88 29.25
C GLU A 478 -31.23 -25.20 28.23
N PRO A 479 -30.78 -26.47 28.11
CA PRO A 479 -29.71 -26.87 27.19
C PRO A 479 -29.98 -26.60 25.69
N THR A 480 -31.20 -26.25 25.32
CA THR A 480 -31.56 -25.86 23.94
C THR A 480 -31.42 -24.36 23.68
N LEU A 481 -31.17 -23.56 24.72
CA LEU A 481 -30.94 -22.13 24.63
C LEU A 481 -29.43 -21.85 24.60
N LEU A 482 -28.96 -21.31 23.47
CA LEU A 482 -27.58 -20.90 23.27
C LEU A 482 -27.50 -19.38 23.14
N THR A 483 -26.59 -18.77 23.88
CA THR A 483 -26.38 -17.31 23.87
C THR A 483 -25.03 -16.98 23.26
N GLU A 484 -25.05 -16.34 22.10
CA GLU A 484 -23.88 -15.66 21.54
C GLU A 484 -23.70 -14.34 22.28
N TRP A 485 -22.47 -14.01 22.66
CA TRP A 485 -22.14 -12.72 23.24
C TRP A 485 -20.90 -12.12 22.59
N PHE A 486 -20.89 -10.80 22.46
CA PHE A 486 -19.70 -10.06 22.04
C PHE A 486 -19.67 -8.65 22.62
N MET A 487 -18.46 -8.12 22.85
CA MET A 487 -18.29 -6.76 23.35
C MET A 487 -17.73 -5.83 22.29
N VAL A 488 -18.15 -4.57 22.36
CA VAL A 488 -17.60 -3.45 21.56
C VAL A 488 -17.25 -2.27 22.47
N ASP A 489 -16.29 -1.47 22.03
CA ASP A 489 -15.67 -0.42 22.85
C ASP A 489 -16.64 0.70 23.26
N SER A 490 -17.60 1.04 22.40
CA SER A 490 -18.57 2.10 22.67
C SER A 490 -19.87 1.93 21.89
N TRP A 491 -20.90 2.68 22.30
CA TRP A 491 -22.20 2.72 21.63
C TRP A 491 -22.08 3.21 20.19
N ALA A 492 -21.26 4.23 19.93
CA ALA A 492 -20.99 4.68 18.56
C ALA A 492 -20.34 3.59 17.71
N GLU A 493 -19.45 2.78 18.28
CA GLU A 493 -18.84 1.66 17.55
C GLU A 493 -19.86 0.55 17.26
N HIS A 494 -20.78 0.28 18.19
CA HIS A 494 -21.93 -0.62 17.97
C HIS A 494 -22.85 -0.14 16.83
N LEU A 495 -23.21 1.14 16.84
CA LEU A 495 -24.01 1.72 15.76
C LEU A 495 -23.28 1.66 14.42
N ARG A 496 -21.96 1.87 14.40
CA ARG A 496 -21.17 1.68 13.18
C ARG A 496 -21.20 0.24 12.68
N GLN A 497 -21.29 -0.77 13.55
CA GLN A 497 -21.43 -2.16 13.09
C GLN A 497 -22.68 -2.35 12.24
N HIS A 498 -23.80 -1.70 12.55
CA HIS A 498 -25.03 -1.80 11.75
C HIS A 498 -24.80 -1.38 10.29
N HIS A 499 -23.92 -0.40 10.08
CA HIS A 499 -23.53 0.09 8.75
C HIS A 499 -22.30 -0.62 8.15
N ARG A 500 -21.66 -1.55 8.87
CA ARG A 500 -20.50 -2.31 8.39
C ARG A 500 -20.82 -3.76 8.01
N VAL A 501 -21.89 -4.32 8.58
CA VAL A 501 -22.32 -5.70 8.31
C VAL A 501 -22.71 -5.85 6.85
N SER A 502 -21.98 -6.71 6.13
CA SER A 502 -22.14 -6.88 4.70
C SER A 502 -23.30 -7.82 4.33
N HIS A 503 -23.73 -7.81 3.07
CA HIS A 503 -24.67 -8.81 2.55
C HIS A 503 -24.13 -10.23 2.71
N ALA A 504 -22.83 -10.44 2.47
CA ALA A 504 -22.20 -11.74 2.71
C ALA A 504 -22.31 -12.22 4.18
N ASP A 505 -22.26 -11.29 5.15
CA ASP A 505 -22.46 -11.65 6.56
C ASP A 505 -23.95 -11.88 6.89
N ALA A 506 -24.85 -11.18 6.19
CA ALA A 506 -26.30 -11.39 6.30
C ALA A 506 -26.70 -12.79 5.83
N ASP A 507 -26.07 -13.31 4.77
CA ASP A 507 -26.30 -14.68 4.29
C ASP A 507 -25.89 -15.74 5.33
N VAL A 508 -24.76 -15.52 6.02
CA VAL A 508 -24.32 -16.39 7.13
C VAL A 508 -25.30 -16.30 8.31
N GLN A 509 -25.82 -15.11 8.62
CA GLN A 509 -26.86 -14.93 9.64
C GLN A 509 -28.18 -15.61 9.27
N ALA A 510 -28.57 -15.58 7.99
CA ALA A 510 -29.74 -16.30 7.50
C ALA A 510 -29.57 -17.83 7.65
N GLN A 511 -28.37 -18.36 7.39
CA GLN A 511 -28.05 -19.78 7.66
C GLN A 511 -28.18 -20.12 9.15
N LEU A 512 -27.74 -19.25 10.06
CA LEU A 512 -27.92 -19.45 11.51
C LEU A 512 -29.39 -19.42 11.90
N ARG A 513 -30.17 -18.51 11.32
CA ARG A 513 -31.61 -18.40 11.56
C ARG A 513 -32.36 -19.67 11.15
N ALA A 514 -31.89 -20.41 10.15
CA ALA A 514 -32.51 -21.67 9.74
C ALA A 514 -32.46 -22.77 10.82
N PHE A 515 -31.50 -22.69 11.75
CA PHE A 515 -31.43 -23.61 12.90
C PHE A 515 -32.30 -23.16 14.09
N HIS A 516 -32.81 -21.92 14.06
CA HIS A 516 -33.66 -21.37 15.10
C HIS A 516 -35.09 -21.92 14.96
N ARG A 517 -35.54 -22.74 15.92
CA ARG A 517 -36.82 -23.46 15.82
C ARG A 517 -38.06 -22.64 16.18
N VAL A 518 -37.90 -21.38 16.56
CA VAL A 518 -39.00 -20.49 16.96
C VAL A 518 -39.31 -19.52 15.81
N GLU A 519 -40.59 -19.25 15.55
CA GLU A 519 -41.00 -18.30 14.48
C GLU A 519 -40.54 -16.86 14.74
N ARG A 520 -40.36 -16.50 16.02
CA ARG A 520 -39.88 -15.18 16.43
C ARG A 520 -38.39 -15.04 16.08
N PRO A 521 -37.91 -13.84 15.73
CA PRO A 521 -36.49 -13.62 15.53
C PRO A 521 -35.70 -13.85 16.85
N PRO A 522 -34.41 -14.21 16.77
CA PRO A 522 -33.52 -14.28 17.92
C PRO A 522 -33.61 -13.02 18.79
N VAL A 523 -33.62 -13.19 20.11
CA VAL A 523 -33.71 -12.06 21.03
C VAL A 523 -32.34 -11.40 21.13
N VAL A 524 -32.27 -10.10 20.83
CA VAL A 524 -31.04 -9.30 20.91
C VAL A 524 -31.14 -8.33 22.08
N ARG A 525 -30.16 -8.37 22.99
CA ARG A 525 -30.06 -7.46 24.13
C ARG A 525 -28.76 -6.67 24.09
N HIS A 526 -28.85 -5.40 24.48
CA HIS A 526 -27.74 -4.48 24.56
C HIS A 526 -27.53 -4.07 26.01
N LEU A 527 -26.43 -4.51 26.61
CA LEU A 527 -26.05 -4.20 27.99
C LEU A 527 -24.91 -3.18 27.95
N LEU A 528 -25.10 -2.08 28.67
CA LEU A 528 -24.11 -1.00 28.74
C LEU A 528 -23.38 -1.10 30.07
N ALA A 529 -22.05 -1.07 30.03
CA ALA A 529 -21.26 -1.07 31.25
C ALA A 529 -21.60 0.13 32.13
N LEU A 530 -21.70 -0.13 33.43
CA LEU A 530 -21.81 0.90 34.46
C LEU A 530 -20.42 1.11 35.06
N ASP A 531 -20.01 2.37 35.17
CA ASP A 531 -18.79 2.75 35.89
C ASP A 531 -19.17 2.98 37.36
N PRO A 532 -18.75 2.12 38.30
CA PRO A 532 -19.07 2.29 39.71
C PRO A 532 -18.52 3.60 40.29
N GLY A 533 -17.50 4.21 39.68
CA GLY A 533 -16.87 5.46 40.12
C GLY A 533 -17.54 6.74 39.60
N ARG A 534 -18.51 6.63 38.67
CA ARG A 534 -19.25 7.76 38.07
C ARG A 534 -20.75 7.72 38.38
N ALA A 535 -21.17 6.90 39.33
CA ALA A 535 -22.55 6.88 39.80
C ALA A 535 -22.83 8.11 40.70
N GLY A 536 -23.11 9.24 40.05
CA GLY A 536 -23.51 10.51 40.65
C GLY A 536 -24.17 11.41 39.62
#